data_AF-A0A960KUL2-F1
#
_entry.id   AF-A0A960KUL2-F1
#
_cell.length_a   1.000
_cell.length_b   1.000
_cell.length_c   1.000
_cell.angle_alpha   90.00
_cell.angle_beta   90.00
_cell.angle_gamma   90.00
#
_symmetry.space_group_name_H-M   'P 1'
#
loop_
_entity.id
_entity.type
_entity.pdbx_description
1 polymer ?
#
loop_
_entity_poly.entity_id
_entity_poly.type
_entity_poly.pdbx_seq_one_letter_code
_entity_poly.pdbx_strand_id
1 'polypeptide(L)'
;ALEALGTAVEMKTRGLFHMNADGLHGAGYLLLPEASVTATENTIMASVLAKGETVIDNAACEPHVRDLCNFLNGLGARITGIGSNRLTIDGVDRLHGGEFRLGSDFMEVGSFIGAAAVTGSEIRIEDAQPENLGMIRIVYEKLGVHWYDDGQDIVVPANQPMQIKPALGGRIPEIKPMPWPGFPPDLM
;
A
#
# COMPACT_ATOMS: atom_id res chain seq x y z
N ALA A 1 -12.87 -2.22 -13.83
CA ALA A 1 -13.26 -2.80 -12.54
C ALA A 1 -14.72 -2.49 -12.19
N LEU A 2 -15.11 -1.21 -12.05
CA LEU A 2 -16.50 -0.85 -11.69
C LEU A 2 -17.56 -1.36 -12.69
N GLU A 3 -17.26 -1.39 -13.99
CA GLU A 3 -18.15 -2.00 -14.99
C GLU A 3 -18.40 -3.48 -14.73
N ALA A 4 -17.39 -4.23 -14.26
CA ALA A 4 -17.53 -5.64 -13.89
C ALA A 4 -18.39 -5.85 -12.64
N LEU A 5 -18.62 -4.80 -11.85
CA LEU A 5 -19.57 -4.79 -10.72
C LEU A 5 -20.97 -4.31 -11.14
N GLY A 6 -21.22 -4.10 -12.44
CA GLY A 6 -22.52 -3.69 -12.97
C GLY A 6 -22.72 -2.18 -13.09
N THR A 7 -21.64 -1.39 -13.06
CA THR A 7 -21.71 0.07 -13.22
C THR A 7 -21.59 0.48 -14.69
N ALA A 8 -22.56 1.21 -15.22
CA ALA A 8 -22.42 1.90 -16.50
C ALA A 8 -21.58 3.17 -16.32
N VAL A 9 -20.51 3.32 -17.12
CA VAL A 9 -19.59 4.47 -17.06
C VAL A 9 -19.63 5.22 -18.39
N GLU A 10 -19.95 6.51 -18.34
CA GLU A 10 -20.03 7.37 -19.51
C GLU A 10 -19.33 8.71 -19.29
N MET A 11 -18.76 9.28 -20.35
CA MET A 11 -18.22 10.65 -20.33
C MET A 11 -18.98 11.52 -21.32
N LYS A 12 -20.18 11.97 -20.92
CA LYS A 12 -21.04 12.86 -21.73
C LYS A 12 -20.51 14.29 -21.81
N THR A 13 -19.86 14.76 -20.74
CA THR A 13 -19.19 16.06 -20.69
C THR A 13 -17.70 15.84 -20.51
N ARG A 14 -16.87 16.55 -21.26
CA ARG A 14 -15.40 16.39 -21.20
C ARG A 14 -14.91 16.62 -19.78
N GLY A 15 -14.21 15.62 -19.22
CA GLY A 15 -13.65 15.68 -17.88
C GLY A 15 -14.61 15.29 -16.74
N LEU A 16 -15.84 14.90 -17.05
CA LEU A 16 -16.82 14.42 -16.05
C LEU A 16 -17.25 13.00 -16.36
N PHE A 17 -16.93 12.09 -15.43
CA PHE A 17 -17.42 10.72 -15.46
C PHE A 17 -18.82 10.66 -14.84
N HIS A 18 -19.77 10.10 -15.58
CA HIS A 18 -21.09 9.73 -15.11
C HIS A 18 -21.09 8.23 -14.87
N MET A 19 -21.36 7.82 -13.63
CA MET A 19 -21.38 6.41 -13.22
C MET A 19 -22.76 6.10 -12.65
N ASN A 20 -23.43 5.07 -13.17
CA ASN A 20 -24.76 4.66 -12.71
C ASN A 20 -24.85 3.14 -12.60
N ALA A 21 -25.49 2.65 -11.54
CA ALA A 21 -25.80 1.24 -11.37
C ALA A 21 -27.18 1.10 -10.72
N ASP A 22 -28.04 0.22 -11.26
CA ASP A 22 -29.33 -0.12 -10.63
C ASP A 22 -29.16 -1.03 -9.39
N GLY A 23 -27.93 -1.47 -9.16
CA GLY A 23 -27.46 -2.25 -8.03
C GLY A 23 -26.12 -2.88 -8.39
N LEU A 24 -25.16 -2.88 -7.45
CA LEU A 24 -23.87 -3.51 -7.66
C LEU A 24 -23.98 -5.03 -7.47
N HIS A 25 -23.27 -5.79 -8.29
CA HIS A 25 -23.11 -7.23 -8.15
C HIS A 25 -21.63 -7.61 -8.01
N GLY A 26 -21.35 -8.73 -7.37
CA GLY A 26 -20.01 -9.29 -7.33
C GLY A 26 -19.51 -9.57 -8.75
N ALA A 27 -18.23 -9.32 -9.00
CA ALA A 27 -17.64 -9.56 -10.32
C ALA A 27 -17.31 -11.05 -10.57
N GLY A 28 -17.39 -11.89 -9.54
CA GLY A 28 -16.85 -13.25 -9.56
C GLY A 28 -15.32 -13.20 -9.59
N TYR A 29 -14.74 -13.01 -10.76
CA TYR A 29 -13.29 -12.88 -10.96
C TYR A 29 -12.94 -11.61 -11.74
N LEU A 30 -11.99 -10.84 -11.21
CA LEU A 30 -11.46 -9.63 -11.80
C LEU A 30 -9.93 -9.65 -11.75
N LEU A 31 -9.29 -9.64 -12.92
CA LEU A 31 -7.86 -9.42 -13.03
C LEU A 31 -7.59 -7.95 -13.36
N LEU A 32 -6.85 -7.24 -12.51
CA LEU A 32 -6.42 -5.88 -12.80
C LEU A 32 -5.22 -5.89 -13.76
N PRO A 33 -5.22 -5.04 -14.81
CA PRO A 33 -4.12 -4.98 -15.78
C PRO A 33 -2.82 -4.47 -15.16
N GLU A 34 -2.92 -3.71 -14.07
CA GLU A 34 -1.82 -3.19 -13.29
C GLU A 34 -2.21 -3.18 -11.80
N ALA A 35 -1.21 -3.26 -10.92
CA ALA A 35 -1.39 -3.12 -9.48
C ALA A 35 -1.62 -1.65 -9.08
N SER A 36 -2.69 -1.05 -9.61
CA SER A 36 -3.06 0.33 -9.33
C SER A 36 -3.70 0.43 -7.95
N VAL A 37 -3.09 1.22 -7.07
CA VAL A 37 -3.61 1.56 -5.73
C VAL A 37 -5.04 2.07 -5.84
N THR A 38 -5.26 3.13 -6.61
CA THR A 38 -6.56 3.80 -6.71
C THR A 38 -7.62 2.87 -7.30
N ALA A 39 -7.28 2.07 -8.30
CA ALA A 39 -8.22 1.11 -8.87
C ALA A 39 -8.59 0.01 -7.85
N THR A 40 -7.60 -0.50 -7.12
CA THR A 40 -7.79 -1.53 -6.09
C THR A 40 -8.68 -1.02 -4.97
N GLU A 41 -8.38 0.13 -4.38
CA GLU A 41 -9.15 0.72 -3.28
C GLU A 41 -10.61 1.00 -3.66
N ASN A 42 -10.84 1.63 -4.83
CA ASN A 42 -12.19 1.87 -5.32
C ASN A 42 -12.96 0.56 -5.58
N THR A 43 -12.28 -0.46 -6.10
CA THR A 43 -12.91 -1.76 -6.34
C THR A 43 -13.26 -2.45 -5.02
N ILE A 44 -12.39 -2.38 -4.01
CA ILE A 44 -12.68 -2.89 -2.67
C ILE A 44 -13.91 -2.20 -2.10
N MET A 45 -13.92 -0.85 -2.06
CA MET A 45 -15.03 -0.07 -1.51
C MET A 45 -16.36 -0.32 -2.22
N ALA A 46 -16.34 -0.52 -3.55
CA ALA A 46 -17.55 -0.86 -4.30
C ALA A 46 -18.01 -2.31 -4.03
N SER A 47 -17.07 -3.25 -3.88
CA SER A 47 -17.36 -4.68 -3.74
C SER A 47 -17.95 -5.05 -2.37
N VAL A 48 -17.59 -4.34 -1.30
CA VAL A 48 -18.04 -4.70 0.06
C VAL A 48 -19.56 -4.63 0.25
N LEU A 49 -20.29 -3.89 -0.59
CA LEU A 49 -21.76 -3.84 -0.58
C LEU A 49 -22.40 -4.40 -1.86
N ALA A 50 -21.58 -4.96 -2.77
CA ALA A 50 -22.07 -5.56 -4.01
C ALA A 50 -22.68 -6.94 -3.74
N LYS A 51 -23.75 -7.32 -4.44
CA LYS A 51 -24.37 -8.64 -4.22
C LYS A 51 -23.52 -9.76 -4.82
N GLY A 52 -22.88 -10.56 -3.97
CA GLY A 52 -22.10 -11.74 -4.37
C GLY A 52 -20.63 -11.61 -4.02
N GLU A 53 -19.81 -12.50 -4.58
CA GLU A 53 -18.36 -12.54 -4.36
C GLU A 53 -17.63 -11.76 -5.48
N THR A 54 -16.56 -11.07 -5.09
CA THR A 54 -15.57 -10.50 -6.00
C THR A 54 -14.18 -10.97 -5.59
N VAL A 55 -13.50 -11.68 -6.50
CA VAL A 55 -12.07 -12.00 -6.40
C VAL A 55 -11.29 -11.03 -7.26
N ILE A 56 -10.31 -10.34 -6.69
CA ILE A 56 -9.44 -9.37 -7.36
C ILE A 56 -8.02 -9.93 -7.40
N ASP A 57 -7.50 -10.17 -8.61
CA ASP A 57 -6.10 -10.51 -8.84
C ASP A 57 -5.30 -9.32 -9.34
N ASN A 58 -3.99 -9.35 -9.04
CA ASN A 58 -3.07 -8.25 -9.27
C ASN A 58 -3.50 -6.98 -8.51
N ALA A 59 -4.06 -7.18 -7.31
CA ALA A 59 -4.41 -6.11 -6.39
C ALA A 59 -3.15 -5.41 -5.85
N ALA A 60 -3.25 -4.11 -5.65
CA ALA A 60 -2.26 -3.30 -4.95
C ALA A 60 -2.16 -3.77 -3.48
N CYS A 61 -0.95 -3.80 -2.91
CA CYS A 61 -0.63 -4.47 -1.64
C CYS A 61 -0.08 -3.52 -0.56
N GLU A 62 -0.06 -2.22 -0.84
CA GLU A 62 0.53 -1.17 -0.03
C GLU A 62 -0.10 -1.13 1.38
N PRO A 63 0.64 -0.66 2.40
CA PRO A 63 0.14 -0.60 3.78
C PRO A 63 -1.22 0.10 3.92
N HIS A 64 -1.45 1.21 3.20
CA HIS A 64 -2.74 1.92 3.25
C HIS A 64 -3.89 1.13 2.61
N VAL A 65 -3.64 0.29 1.60
CA VAL A 65 -4.66 -0.62 1.03
C VAL A 65 -5.04 -1.67 2.06
N ARG A 66 -4.06 -2.18 2.81
CA ARG A 66 -4.27 -3.13 3.92
C ARG A 66 -5.08 -2.47 5.04
N ASP A 67 -4.76 -1.24 5.39
CA ASP A 67 -5.51 -0.45 6.38
C ASP A 67 -6.96 -0.23 5.96
N LEU A 68 -7.22 0.13 4.70
CA LEU A 68 -8.57 0.23 4.17
C LEU A 68 -9.34 -1.09 4.33
N CYS A 69 -8.72 -2.22 3.99
CA CYS A 69 -9.35 -3.53 4.13
C CYS A 69 -9.66 -3.85 5.60
N ASN A 70 -8.69 -3.61 6.50
CA ASN A 70 -8.85 -3.85 7.93
C ASN A 70 -9.92 -2.95 8.55
N PHE A 71 -9.97 -1.68 8.14
CA PHE A 71 -11.01 -0.74 8.52
C PHE A 71 -12.38 -1.25 8.11
N LEU A 72 -12.58 -1.56 6.82
CA LEU A 72 -13.86 -2.06 6.31
C LEU A 72 -14.29 -3.36 6.99
N ASN A 73 -13.35 -4.28 7.25
CA ASN A 73 -13.63 -5.50 8.03
C ASN A 73 -14.07 -5.17 9.46
N GLY A 74 -13.44 -4.18 10.11
CA GLY A 74 -13.88 -3.67 11.42
C GLY A 74 -15.31 -3.10 11.40
N LEU A 75 -15.76 -2.59 10.25
CA LEU A 75 -17.13 -2.13 10.04
C LEU A 75 -18.12 -3.25 9.68
N GLY A 76 -17.65 -4.49 9.51
CA GLY A 76 -18.47 -5.66 9.18
C GLY A 76 -18.39 -6.13 7.73
N ALA A 77 -17.46 -5.61 6.92
CA ALA A 77 -17.14 -6.20 5.62
C ALA A 77 -16.51 -7.60 5.77
N ARG A 78 -16.43 -8.33 4.66
CA ARG A 78 -15.80 -9.65 4.59
C ARG A 78 -14.74 -9.67 3.51
N ILE A 79 -13.54 -9.20 3.85
CA ILE A 79 -12.39 -9.12 2.97
C ILE A 79 -11.32 -10.09 3.48
N THR A 80 -10.79 -10.94 2.60
CA THR A 80 -9.69 -11.88 2.88
C THR A 80 -8.58 -11.75 1.85
N GLY A 81 -7.40 -12.30 2.15
CA GLY A 81 -6.20 -12.17 1.29
C GLY A 81 -5.43 -10.86 1.47
N ILE A 82 -5.74 -10.08 2.52
CA ILE A 82 -5.16 -8.76 2.81
C ILE A 82 -3.63 -8.82 2.86
N GLY A 83 -2.97 -7.96 2.09
CA GLY A 83 -1.51 -7.90 1.98
C GLY A 83 -0.92 -8.85 0.92
N SER A 84 -1.76 -9.59 0.20
CA SER A 84 -1.37 -10.33 -1.00
C SER A 84 -1.94 -9.67 -2.26
N ASN A 85 -1.46 -10.09 -3.43
CA ASN A 85 -1.94 -9.61 -4.72
C ASN A 85 -3.29 -10.23 -5.14
N ARG A 86 -3.91 -11.05 -4.26
CA ARG A 86 -5.24 -11.62 -4.44
C ARG A 86 -6.12 -11.25 -3.24
N LEU A 87 -7.22 -10.56 -3.51
CA LEU A 87 -8.25 -10.25 -2.51
C LEU A 87 -9.54 -10.99 -2.85
N THR A 88 -10.20 -11.54 -1.83
CA THR A 88 -11.56 -12.10 -1.97
C THR A 88 -12.49 -11.32 -1.06
N ILE A 89 -13.58 -10.83 -1.65
CA ILE A 89 -14.55 -9.96 -1.00
C ILE A 89 -15.94 -10.56 -1.14
N ASP A 90 -16.55 -10.94 -0.03
CA ASP A 90 -17.96 -11.29 0.03
C ASP A 90 -18.76 -10.04 0.39
N GLY A 91 -19.60 -9.57 -0.53
CA GLY A 91 -20.41 -8.39 -0.27
C GLY A 91 -21.45 -8.63 0.82
N VAL A 92 -21.69 -7.61 1.63
CA VAL A 92 -22.62 -7.62 2.77
C VAL A 92 -23.75 -6.62 2.57
N ASP A 93 -24.86 -6.78 3.29
CA ASP A 93 -26.03 -5.90 3.12
C ASP A 93 -25.80 -4.47 3.65
N ARG A 94 -24.94 -4.32 4.67
CA ARG A 94 -24.63 -3.03 5.29
C ARG A 94 -23.30 -3.08 6.03
N LEU A 95 -22.68 -1.91 6.16
CA LEU A 95 -21.61 -1.65 7.12
C LEU A 95 -22.15 -0.94 8.36
N HIS A 96 -21.40 -1.02 9.45
CA HIS A 96 -21.65 -0.28 10.69
C HIS A 96 -20.67 0.91 10.79
N GLY A 97 -20.91 1.83 11.72
CA GLY A 97 -19.92 2.84 12.08
C GLY A 97 -18.83 2.27 12.98
N GLY A 98 -17.68 2.92 13.05
CA GLY A 98 -16.56 2.49 13.89
C GLY A 98 -15.41 3.48 13.89
N GLU A 99 -14.41 3.18 14.70
CA GLU A 99 -13.16 3.91 14.79
C GLU A 99 -12.01 3.05 14.27
N PHE A 100 -11.02 3.68 13.66
CA PHE A 100 -9.83 2.99 13.15
C PHE A 100 -8.62 3.91 13.31
N ARG A 101 -7.51 3.34 13.78
CA ARG A 101 -6.24 4.05 13.88
C ARG A 101 -5.45 3.79 12.60
N LEU A 102 -5.11 4.87 11.89
CA LEU A 102 -4.25 4.79 10.71
C LEU A 102 -2.85 4.31 11.08
N GLY A 103 -2.24 3.51 10.21
CA GLY A 103 -0.83 3.15 10.33
C GLY A 103 0.11 4.33 10.09
N SER A 104 1.39 4.09 10.31
CA SER A 104 2.44 5.08 10.07
C SER A 104 2.63 5.37 8.59
N ASP A 105 2.95 6.61 8.24
CA ASP A 105 3.34 6.96 6.88
C ASP A 105 4.77 6.50 6.59
N PHE A 106 4.91 5.40 5.87
CA PHE A 106 6.22 4.84 5.52
C PHE A 106 7.07 5.78 4.66
N MET A 107 6.45 6.71 3.92
CA MET A 107 7.17 7.71 3.12
C MET A 107 7.77 8.77 4.04
N GLU A 108 7.03 9.21 5.05
CA GLU A 108 7.51 10.14 6.06
C GLU A 108 8.66 9.51 6.87
N VAL A 109 8.48 8.28 7.34
CA VAL A 109 9.52 7.53 8.06
C VAL A 109 10.80 7.42 7.21
N GLY A 110 10.68 6.97 5.96
CA GLY A 110 11.81 6.88 5.04
C GLY A 110 12.51 8.24 4.84
N SER A 111 11.73 9.30 4.69
CA SER A 111 12.23 10.67 4.53
C SER A 111 13.02 11.15 5.74
N PHE A 112 12.54 10.88 6.96
CA PHE A 112 13.28 11.21 8.19
C PHE A 112 14.57 10.41 8.34
N ILE A 113 14.58 9.12 7.96
CA ILE A 113 15.80 8.31 7.94
C ILE A 113 16.83 8.93 6.97
N GLY A 114 16.38 9.30 5.76
CA GLY A 114 17.24 9.98 4.78
C GLY A 114 17.77 11.31 5.28
N ALA A 115 16.93 12.14 5.90
CA ALA A 115 17.32 13.42 6.49
C ALA A 115 18.36 13.26 7.61
N ALA A 116 18.17 12.27 8.50
CA ALA A 116 19.12 11.96 9.56
C ALA A 116 20.48 11.52 8.99
N ALA A 117 20.47 10.67 7.95
CA ALA A 117 21.69 10.24 7.28
C ALA A 117 22.49 11.42 6.71
N VAL A 118 21.82 12.32 5.95
CA VAL A 118 22.48 13.47 5.30
C VAL A 118 22.96 14.51 6.31
N THR A 119 22.24 14.70 7.41
CA THR A 119 22.62 15.67 8.46
C THR A 119 23.60 15.11 9.48
N GLY A 120 23.85 13.80 9.47
CA GLY A 120 24.67 13.11 10.47
C GLY A 120 24.02 13.02 11.85
N SER A 121 22.70 13.25 11.94
CA SER A 121 21.95 13.30 13.20
C SER A 121 21.61 11.91 13.73
N GLU A 122 21.51 11.78 15.06
CA GLU A 122 20.84 10.64 15.70
C GLU A 122 19.38 11.00 15.94
N ILE A 123 18.44 10.15 15.51
CA ILE A 123 17.01 10.35 15.73
C ILE A 123 16.31 9.06 16.15
N ARG A 124 15.22 9.22 16.89
CA ARG A 124 14.19 8.19 17.10
C ARG A 124 12.94 8.63 16.35
N ILE A 125 12.38 7.73 15.55
CA ILE A 125 11.09 7.88 14.89
C ILE A 125 10.13 6.97 15.64
N GLU A 126 9.20 7.56 16.37
CA GLU A 126 8.22 6.82 17.18
C GLU A 126 7.14 6.20 16.29
N ASP A 127 6.67 5.00 16.65
CA ASP A 127 5.52 4.33 16.01
C ASP A 127 5.67 4.19 14.48
N ALA A 128 6.88 3.82 14.04
CA ALA A 128 7.33 3.78 12.65
C ALA A 128 6.98 2.46 11.90
N GLN A 129 6.39 1.47 12.58
CA GLN A 129 5.96 0.18 12.03
C GLN A 129 7.03 -0.49 11.13
N PRO A 130 8.18 -0.89 11.72
CA PRO A 130 9.33 -1.38 10.96
C PRO A 130 9.02 -2.59 10.05
N GLU A 131 7.98 -3.37 10.35
CA GLU A 131 7.48 -4.47 9.52
C GLU A 131 7.09 -4.04 8.09
N ASN A 132 6.71 -2.77 7.89
CA ASN A 132 6.37 -2.23 6.58
C ASN A 132 7.62 -1.77 5.81
N LEU A 133 8.79 -1.65 6.44
CA LEU A 133 9.96 -1.00 5.83
C LEU A 133 10.98 -1.98 5.24
N GLY A 134 10.61 -3.25 5.04
CA GLY A 134 11.54 -4.31 4.62
C GLY A 134 12.34 -3.99 3.35
N MET A 135 11.66 -3.65 2.25
CA MET A 135 12.35 -3.31 0.99
C MET A 135 13.08 -1.97 1.07
N ILE A 136 12.52 -1.00 1.80
CA ILE A 136 13.14 0.31 2.04
C ILE A 136 14.48 0.11 2.77
N ARG A 137 14.52 -0.76 3.79
CA ARG A 137 15.76 -1.15 4.48
C ARG A 137 16.80 -1.73 3.54
N ILE A 138 16.41 -2.71 2.73
CA ILE A 138 17.33 -3.33 1.77
C ILE A 138 17.95 -2.29 0.84
N VAL A 139 17.17 -1.31 0.38
CA VAL A 139 17.67 -0.24 -0.49
C VAL A 139 18.59 0.72 0.25
N TYR A 140 18.20 1.20 1.43
CA TYR A 140 19.01 2.10 2.24
C TYR A 140 20.32 1.46 2.69
N GLU A 141 20.33 0.16 2.99
CA GLU A 141 21.55 -0.58 3.32
C GLU A 141 22.55 -0.61 2.17
N LYS A 142 22.09 -0.67 0.91
CA LYS A 142 22.95 -0.54 -0.28
C LYS A 142 23.60 0.82 -0.38
N LEU A 143 22.99 1.85 0.21
CA LEU A 143 23.52 3.22 0.30
C LEU A 143 24.36 3.43 1.57
N GLY A 144 24.52 2.40 2.41
CA GLY A 144 25.26 2.49 3.66
C GLY A 144 24.53 3.27 4.76
N VAL A 145 23.19 3.27 4.73
CA VAL A 145 22.34 3.82 5.79
C VAL A 145 21.73 2.67 6.59
N HIS A 146 21.79 2.79 7.92
CA HIS A 146 21.44 1.74 8.89
C HIS A 146 20.61 2.32 10.03
N TRP A 147 19.69 1.51 10.53
CA TRP A 147 18.90 1.80 11.72
C TRP A 147 18.60 0.51 12.47
N TYR A 148 18.08 0.64 13.69
CA TYR A 148 17.66 -0.47 14.53
C TYR A 148 16.18 -0.33 14.89
N ASP A 149 15.51 -1.47 15.00
CA ASP A 149 14.12 -1.53 15.45
C ASP A 149 14.09 -1.61 16.97
N ASP A 150 13.32 -0.73 17.60
CA ASP A 150 13.06 -0.75 19.04
C ASP A 150 11.54 -0.85 19.25
N GLY A 151 11.04 -2.09 19.20
CA GLY A 151 9.60 -2.35 19.20
C GLY A 151 8.95 -1.85 17.91
N GLN A 152 8.10 -0.82 18.03
CA GLN A 152 7.47 -0.15 16.89
C GLN A 152 8.22 1.11 16.45
N ASP A 153 9.24 1.52 17.19
CA ASP A 153 10.06 2.69 16.86
C ASP A 153 11.25 2.29 15.99
N ILE A 154 11.80 3.28 15.30
CA ILE A 154 13.09 3.19 14.60
C ILE A 154 14.09 4.14 15.22
N VAL A 155 15.31 3.65 15.45
CA VAL A 155 16.45 4.47 15.90
C VAL A 155 17.50 4.52 14.79
N VAL A 156 17.76 5.73 14.29
CA VAL A 156 18.79 6.01 13.29
C VAL A 156 20.01 6.60 14.01
N PRO A 157 21.16 5.90 14.04
CA PRO A 157 22.38 6.42 14.65
C PRO A 157 22.94 7.65 13.93
N ALA A 158 23.68 8.49 14.65
CA ALA A 158 24.44 9.58 14.04
C ALA A 158 25.54 9.07 13.10
N ASN A 159 26.01 9.96 12.20
CA ASN A 159 27.18 9.76 11.34
C ASN A 159 27.12 8.48 10.50
N GLN A 160 26.05 8.33 9.73
CA GLN A 160 25.86 7.20 8.81
C GLN A 160 27.03 7.09 7.81
N PRO A 161 27.48 5.86 7.48
CA PRO A 161 28.57 5.67 6.53
C PRO A 161 28.34 6.33 5.16
N MET A 162 27.09 6.30 4.66
CA MET A 162 26.69 6.83 3.35
C MET A 162 27.62 6.36 2.21
N GLN A 163 28.07 5.11 2.29
CA GLN A 163 28.93 4.48 1.30
C GLN A 163 28.14 3.42 0.54
N ILE A 164 28.13 3.55 -0.79
CA ILE A 164 27.51 2.58 -1.68
C ILE A 164 28.18 1.22 -1.49
N LYS A 165 27.39 0.23 -1.07
CA LYS A 165 27.86 -1.16 -0.96
C LYS A 165 27.86 -1.79 -2.36
N PRO A 166 29.03 -2.21 -2.88
CA PRO A 166 29.08 -2.84 -4.19
C PRO A 166 28.26 -4.12 -4.22
N ALA A 167 27.52 -4.32 -5.31
CA ALA A 167 26.90 -5.61 -5.59
C ALA A 167 27.97 -6.65 -6.01
N LEU A 168 27.53 -7.89 -6.20
CA LEU A 168 28.40 -8.99 -6.62
C LEU A 168 29.26 -8.60 -7.83
N GLY A 169 30.57 -8.83 -7.73
CA GLY A 169 31.54 -8.47 -8.76
C GLY A 169 31.91 -6.98 -8.82
N GLY A 170 31.67 -6.22 -7.74
CA GLY A 170 32.04 -4.79 -7.68
C GLY A 170 31.11 -3.88 -8.49
N ARG A 171 29.92 -4.38 -8.85
CA ARG A 171 28.95 -3.62 -9.65
C ARG A 171 28.27 -2.56 -8.79
N ILE A 172 27.92 -1.44 -9.41
CA ILE A 172 27.08 -0.42 -8.77
C ILE A 172 25.67 -1.00 -8.61
N PRO A 173 25.09 -0.98 -7.40
CA PRO A 173 23.73 -1.47 -7.19
C PRO A 173 22.73 -0.59 -7.94
N GLU A 174 21.72 -1.24 -8.51
CA GLU A 174 20.59 -0.57 -9.15
C GLU A 174 19.42 -0.48 -8.15
N ILE A 175 18.75 0.67 -8.13
CA ILE A 175 17.51 0.90 -7.40
C ILE A 175 16.43 1.11 -8.46
N LYS A 176 15.35 0.33 -8.39
CA LYS A 176 14.22 0.39 -9.31
C LYS A 176 12.93 0.51 -8.51
N PRO A 177 12.05 1.47 -8.86
CA PRO A 177 10.73 1.53 -8.26
C PRO A 177 9.90 0.32 -8.73
N MET A 178 9.12 -0.25 -7.82
CA MET A 178 8.22 -1.36 -8.09
C MET A 178 6.99 -1.27 -7.18
N PRO A 179 5.82 -1.76 -7.59
CA PRO A 179 4.65 -1.89 -6.71
C PRO A 179 4.98 -2.66 -5.43
N TRP A 180 4.22 -2.44 -4.36
CA TRP A 180 4.47 -3.11 -3.08
C TRP A 180 4.50 -4.64 -3.20
N PRO A 181 5.40 -5.37 -2.51
CA PRO A 181 6.39 -4.93 -1.51
C PRO A 181 7.73 -4.46 -2.11
N GLY A 182 7.74 -4.05 -3.39
CA GLY A 182 8.88 -3.41 -4.04
C GLY A 182 9.26 -2.06 -3.44
N PHE A 183 10.35 -1.46 -3.94
CA PHE A 183 10.78 -0.15 -3.44
C PHE A 183 9.79 0.92 -3.93
N PRO A 184 9.17 1.69 -3.02
CA PRO A 184 8.11 2.61 -3.41
C PRO A 184 8.70 3.76 -4.25
N PRO A 185 8.04 4.14 -5.35
CA PRO A 185 8.50 5.24 -6.20
C PRO A 185 8.57 6.57 -5.46
N ASP A 186 7.76 6.75 -4.41
CA ASP A 186 7.69 7.97 -3.61
C ASP A 186 8.95 8.23 -2.75
N LEU A 187 9.78 7.20 -2.53
CA LEU A 187 11.06 7.31 -1.82
C LEU A 187 12.29 7.31 -2.76
N MET A 188 12.08 7.39 -4.08
CA MET A 188 13.14 7.42 -5.08
C MET A 188 13.83 8.78 -5.18
#